data_AF-A0AAD6TM95-F1
#
_entry.id   AF-A0AAD6TM95-F1
#
_cell.length_a   1.000
_cell.length_b   1.000
_cell.length_c   1.000
_cell.angle_alpha   90.00
_cell.angle_beta   90.00
_cell.angle_gamma   90.00
#
_symmetry.space_group_name_H-M   'P 1'
#
loop_
_entity.id
_entity.type
_entity.pdbx_description
1 polymer ?
#
loop_
_entity_poly.entity_id
_entity_poly.type
_entity_poly.pdbx_seq_one_letter_code
_entity_poly.pdbx_strand_id
1 'polypeptide(L)'
;YLQLKMNARALKHRLRDRLRARKFELDRVERSFRRLVNEQKLYTHTESAVKRREPTISKVNSEYNKLCREMSRLVAEGKAPRGAIAPVEIPAKGIWKLDVDDAVWEDVGLDDDEISATEPPPWLSDEKVCSGIKAMLELDRSAEEDLRLK
;
A
#
# COMPACT_ATOMS: atom_id res chain seq x y z
N TYR A 1 -0.30 -3.33 -13.87
CA TYR A 1 -1.28 -2.45 -13.21
C TYR A 1 -1.87 -3.09 -11.94
N LEU A 2 -2.58 -4.21 -12.03
CA LEU A 2 -3.25 -4.85 -10.87
C LEU A 2 -2.31 -5.18 -9.70
N GLN A 3 -1.15 -5.78 -9.96
CA GLN A 3 -0.14 -6.06 -8.93
C GLN A 3 0.38 -4.76 -8.26
N LEU A 4 0.58 -3.69 -9.03
CA LEU A 4 0.99 -2.39 -8.49
C LEU A 4 -0.10 -1.80 -7.59
N LYS A 5 -1.37 -1.90 -7.99
CA LYS A 5 -2.54 -1.48 -7.19
C LYS A 5 -2.59 -2.23 -5.85
N MET A 6 -2.46 -3.56 -5.87
CA MET A 6 -2.46 -4.37 -4.66
C MET A 6 -1.29 -4.04 -3.71
N ASN A 7 -0.08 -3.88 -4.27
CA ASN A 7 1.09 -3.48 -3.49
C ASN A 7 0.94 -2.07 -2.89
N ALA A 8 0.42 -1.11 -3.67
CA ALA A 8 0.19 0.24 -3.20
C ALA A 8 -0.85 0.27 -2.07
N ARG A 9 -1.94 -0.49 -2.18
CA ARG A 9 -2.95 -0.66 -1.12
C ARG A 9 -2.32 -1.19 0.16
N ALA A 10 -1.54 -2.27 0.08
CA ALA A 10 -0.86 -2.85 1.24
C ALA A 10 0.12 -1.86 1.91
N LEU A 11 0.91 -1.12 1.12
CA LEU A 11 1.82 -0.10 1.64
C LEU A 11 1.06 1.06 2.30
N LYS A 12 -0.07 1.47 1.73
CA LYS A 12 -0.91 2.53 2.29
C LYS A 12 -1.53 2.13 3.62
N HIS A 13 -2.04 0.91 3.76
CA HIS A 13 -2.51 0.39 5.06
C HIS A 13 -1.38 0.39 6.11
N ARG A 14 -0.20 -0.14 5.75
CA ARG A 14 0.96 -0.12 6.66
C ARG A 14 1.37 1.30 7.04
N LEU A 15 1.30 2.25 6.11
CA LEU A 15 1.60 3.65 6.36
C LEU A 15 0.60 4.26 7.35
N ARG A 16 -0.71 4.04 7.14
CA ARG A 16 -1.78 4.47 8.05
C ARG A 16 -1.56 3.92 9.46
N ASP A 17 -1.30 2.62 9.59
CA ASP A 17 -1.12 1.99 10.90
C ASP A 17 0.09 2.57 11.65
N ARG A 18 1.20 2.80 10.94
CA ARG A 18 2.40 3.40 11.53
C ARG A 18 2.20 4.86 11.93
N LEU A 19 1.47 5.63 11.12
CA LEU A 19 1.15 7.03 11.44
C LEU A 19 0.22 7.12 12.65
N ARG A 20 -0.80 6.27 12.72
CA ARG A 20 -1.68 6.16 13.89
C ARG A 20 -0.90 5.76 15.14
N ALA A 21 -0.09 4.70 15.06
CA ALA A 21 0.73 4.23 16.18
C ALA A 21 1.64 5.35 16.70
N ARG A 22 2.31 6.09 15.80
CA ARG A 22 3.12 7.26 16.17
C ARG A 22 2.30 8.33 16.88
N LYS A 23 1.13 8.70 16.37
CA LYS A 23 0.25 9.71 16.98
C LYS A 23 -0.18 9.28 18.38
N PHE A 24 -0.63 8.04 18.55
CA PHE A 24 -1.01 7.51 19.86
C PHE A 24 0.16 7.41 20.84
N GLU A 25 1.35 7.03 20.36
CA GLU A 25 2.57 7.00 21.19
C GLU A 25 2.91 8.41 21.72
N LEU A 26 2.86 9.44 20.88
CA LEU A 26 3.11 10.83 21.28
C LEU A 26 2.02 11.36 22.21
N ASP A 27 0.74 11.17 21.87
CA ASP A 27 -0.39 11.62 22.69
C ASP A 27 -0.38 10.99 24.08
N ARG A 28 -0.03 9.70 24.17
CA ARG A 28 0.04 8.98 25.46
C ARG A 28 1.07 9.61 26.39
N VAL A 29 2.23 9.95 25.84
CA VAL A 29 3.34 10.57 26.57
C VAL A 29 2.99 12.01 26.93
N GLU A 30 2.39 12.77 26.02
CA GLU A 30 1.97 14.15 26.30
C GLU A 30 0.95 14.21 27.46
N ARG A 31 -0.01 13.27 27.48
CA ARG A 31 -1.00 13.17 28.56
C ARG A 31 -0.38 12.74 29.89
N SER A 32 0.62 11.84 29.91
CA SER A 32 1.30 11.45 31.14
C SER A 32 2.16 12.60 31.69
N PHE A 33 2.86 13.31 30.81
CA PHE A 33 3.68 14.48 31.14
C PHE A 33 2.84 15.60 31.78
N ARG A 34 1.63 15.88 31.27
CA ARG A 34 0.71 16.86 31.89
C ARG A 34 0.23 16.45 33.30
N ARG A 35 0.26 15.17 33.64
CA ARG A 35 -0.17 14.65 34.96
C ARG A 35 0.96 14.63 35.98
N LEU A 36 2.22 14.50 35.54
CA LEU A 36 3.40 14.44 36.40
C LEU A 36 4.48 15.37 35.86
N VAL A 37 4.64 16.53 36.52
CA VAL A 37 5.63 17.59 36.19
C VAL A 37 7.09 17.07 36.13
N ASN A 38 7.35 15.84 36.59
CA ASN A 38 8.69 15.27 36.75
C ASN A 38 9.06 14.17 35.72
N GLU A 39 8.26 13.91 34.69
CA GLU A 39 8.49 12.81 33.71
C GLU A 39 9.31 13.21 32.46
N GLN A 40 10.14 14.24 32.55
CA GLN A 40 10.88 14.78 31.40
C GLN A 40 11.83 13.76 30.72
N LYS A 41 12.39 12.83 31.50
CA LYS A 41 13.21 11.71 30.97
C LYS A 41 12.38 10.68 30.18
N LEU A 42 11.13 10.47 30.57
CA LEU A 42 10.23 9.55 29.89
C LEU A 42 9.85 10.11 28.52
N TYR A 43 9.52 11.41 28.49
CA TYR A 43 9.23 12.15 27.26
C TYR A 43 10.39 12.10 26.27
N THR A 44 11.61 12.46 26.70
CA THR A 44 12.78 12.45 25.80
C THR A 44 13.11 11.06 25.27
N HIS A 45 12.97 10.02 26.11
CA HIS A 45 13.17 8.64 25.68
C HIS A 45 12.16 8.25 24.59
N THR A 46 10.87 8.54 24.80
CA THR A 46 9.82 8.24 23.82
C THR A 46 9.93 9.06 22.54
N GLU A 47 10.27 10.35 22.63
CA GLU A 47 10.52 11.21 21.47
C GLU A 47 11.68 10.66 20.64
N SER A 48 12.76 10.22 21.30
CA SER A 48 13.90 9.60 20.61
C SER A 48 13.55 8.27 19.93
N ALA A 49 12.63 7.49 20.52
CA ALA A 49 12.16 6.23 19.96
C ALA A 49 11.26 6.47 18.74
N VAL A 50 10.40 7.50 18.80
CA VAL A 50 9.57 7.95 17.67
C VAL A 50 10.45 8.45 16.52
N LYS A 51 11.42 9.34 16.79
CA LYS A 51 12.37 9.86 15.78
C LYS A 51 13.15 8.73 15.07
N ARG A 52 13.50 7.67 15.78
CA ARG A 52 14.16 6.49 15.19
C ARG A 52 13.30 5.74 14.18
N ARG A 53 11.97 5.83 14.27
CA ARG A 53 11.02 5.15 13.37
C ARG A 53 10.61 6.01 12.17
N GLU A 54 10.78 7.33 12.25
CA GLU A 54 10.48 8.28 11.17
C GLU A 54 11.12 7.94 9.81
N PRO A 55 12.42 7.59 9.71
CA PRO A 55 13.00 7.25 8.41
C PRO A 55 12.34 6.03 7.76
N THR A 56 11.92 5.04 8.57
CA THR A 56 11.24 3.83 8.09
C THR A 56 9.83 4.15 7.58
N ILE A 57 9.13 5.10 8.20
CA ILE A 57 7.81 5.57 7.75
C ILE A 57 7.95 6.38 6.46
N SER A 58 8.94 7.29 6.40
CA SER A 58 9.27 8.05 5.19
C SER A 58 9.64 7.15 4.01
N LYS A 59 10.34 6.04 4.27
CA LYS A 59 10.67 5.03 3.25
C LYS A 59 9.42 4.34 2.70
N VAL A 60 8.47 3.95 3.57
CA VAL A 60 7.21 3.37 3.10
C VAL A 60 6.41 4.37 2.27
N ASN A 61 6.40 5.65 2.66
CA ASN A 61 5.75 6.69 1.88
C ASN A 61 6.39 6.88 0.49
N SER A 62 7.72 6.88 0.42
CA SER A 62 8.42 7.04 -0.87
C SER A 62 8.22 5.84 -1.80
N GLU A 63 8.18 4.62 -1.25
CA GLU A 63 7.84 3.40 -2.00
C GLU A 63 6.40 3.44 -2.51
N TYR A 64 5.44 3.86 -1.69
CA TYR A 64 4.05 4.05 -2.11
C TYR A 64 3.93 5.07 -3.25
N ASN A 65 4.54 6.26 -3.12
CA ASN A 65 4.50 7.28 -4.17
C ASN A 65 5.21 6.84 -5.46
N LYS A 66 6.21 5.96 -5.37
CA LYS A 66 6.83 5.34 -6.56
C LYS A 66 5.81 4.48 -7.31
N LEU A 67 5.04 3.65 -6.60
CA LEU A 67 4.00 2.83 -7.20
C LEU A 67 2.88 3.69 -7.81
N CYS A 68 2.49 4.78 -7.16
CA CYS A 68 1.50 5.73 -7.68
C CYS A 68 1.95 6.31 -9.04
N ARG A 69 3.20 6.80 -9.12
CA ARG A 69 3.77 7.32 -10.38
C ARG A 69 3.80 6.27 -11.49
N GLU A 70 4.15 5.04 -11.15
CA GLU A 70 4.17 3.93 -12.11
C GLU A 70 2.77 3.58 -12.62
N MET A 71 1.76 3.57 -11.73
CA MET A 71 0.37 3.39 -12.11
C MET A 71 -0.14 4.54 -12.99
N SER A 72 0.13 5.80 -12.63
CA SER A 72 -0.21 6.97 -13.44
C SER A 72 0.39 6.88 -14.85
N ARG A 73 1.64 6.41 -14.96
CA ARG A 73 2.28 6.18 -16.26
C ARG A 73 1.54 5.10 -17.07
N LEU A 74 1.18 3.97 -16.46
CA LEU A 74 0.45 2.90 -17.15
C LEU A 74 -0.96 3.32 -17.60
N VAL A 75 -1.65 4.17 -16.83
CA VAL A 75 -2.93 4.75 -17.24
C VAL A 75 -2.73 5.67 -18.44
N ALA A 76 -1.73 6.56 -18.40
CA ALA A 76 -1.42 7.47 -19.50
C ALA A 76 -1.02 6.73 -20.79
N GLU A 77 -0.33 5.60 -20.68
CA GLU A 77 0.04 4.74 -21.81
C GLU A 77 -1.12 3.86 -22.33
N GLY A 78 -2.30 3.89 -21.69
CA GLY A 78 -3.44 3.05 -22.07
C GLY A 78 -3.23 1.55 -21.80
N LYS A 79 -2.22 1.19 -21.01
CA LYS A 79 -1.91 -0.21 -20.62
C LYS A 79 -2.63 -0.66 -19.36
N ALA A 80 -3.38 0.26 -18.73
CA ALA A 80 -4.25 -0.04 -17.60
C ALA A 80 -5.64 -0.53 -18.08
N PRO A 81 -6.39 -1.25 -17.25
CA PRO A 81 -7.78 -1.59 -17.53
C PRO A 81 -8.62 -0.35 -17.89
N ARG A 82 -9.68 -0.54 -18.69
CA ARG A 82 -10.58 0.56 -19.05
C ARG A 82 -11.19 1.18 -17.78
N GLY A 83 -11.16 2.50 -17.69
CA GLY A 83 -11.67 3.24 -16.53
C GLY A 83 -10.76 3.20 -15.30
N ALA A 84 -9.54 2.65 -15.40
CA ALA A 84 -8.61 2.63 -14.28
C ALA A 84 -8.17 4.05 -13.88
N ILE A 85 -8.36 4.38 -12.60
CA ILE A 85 -7.95 5.65 -12.00
C ILE A 85 -6.66 5.43 -11.21
N ALA A 86 -5.66 6.27 -11.44
CA ALA A 86 -4.42 6.20 -10.69
C ALA A 86 -4.59 6.81 -9.29
N PRO A 87 -4.02 6.19 -8.24
CA PRO A 87 -4.16 6.69 -6.88
C PRO A 87 -3.30 7.93 -6.61
N VAL A 88 -3.76 8.73 -5.66
CA VAL A 88 -3.14 10.01 -5.28
C VAL A 88 -1.85 9.78 -4.49
N GLU A 89 -0.82 10.55 -4.82
CA GLU A 89 0.45 10.59 -4.09
C GLU A 89 0.30 11.27 -2.74
N ILE A 90 0.96 10.74 -1.71
CA ILE A 90 0.93 11.32 -0.37
C ILE A 90 2.13 12.26 -0.21
N PRO A 91 1.91 13.57 0.05
CA PRO A 91 3.00 14.51 0.20
C PRO A 91 3.89 14.13 1.38
N ALA A 92 5.20 14.01 1.14
CA ALA A 92 6.16 13.70 2.20
C ALA A 92 6.26 14.82 3.25
N LYS A 93 6.01 16.06 2.82
CA LYS A 93 5.91 17.21 3.73
C LYS A 93 4.56 17.18 4.42
N GLY A 94 4.55 17.23 5.74
CA GLY A 94 3.31 17.32 6.53
C GLY A 94 2.64 15.98 6.85
N ILE A 95 3.16 14.85 6.36
CA ILE A 95 2.64 13.49 6.64
C ILE A 95 2.45 13.17 8.13
N TRP A 96 3.18 13.88 8.99
CA TRP A 96 3.16 13.71 10.44
C TRP A 96 1.98 14.38 11.15
N LYS A 97 1.29 15.33 10.49
CA LYS A 97 0.17 16.06 11.08
C LYS A 97 -1.07 15.17 11.21
N LEU A 98 -1.29 14.30 10.22
CA LEU A 98 -2.38 13.33 10.20
C LEU A 98 -3.73 14.02 10.44
N ASP A 99 -4.03 14.98 9.57
CA ASP A 99 -5.30 15.71 9.54
C ASP A 99 -6.40 14.86 8.87
N VAL A 100 -7.66 15.24 9.05
CA VAL A 100 -8.82 14.51 8.52
C VAL A 100 -8.85 14.54 6.99
N ASP A 101 -8.35 15.62 6.40
CA ASP A 101 -8.35 15.85 4.94
C ASP A 101 -7.05 15.39 4.26
N ASP A 102 -6.14 14.73 4.98
CA ASP A 102 -4.88 14.26 4.39
C ASP A 102 -5.13 13.17 3.34
N ALA A 103 -4.42 13.23 2.21
CA ALA A 103 -4.47 12.24 1.11
C ALA A 103 -4.20 10.79 1.55
N VAL A 104 -3.65 10.59 2.74
CA VAL A 104 -3.52 9.27 3.36
C VAL A 104 -4.88 8.59 3.56
N TRP A 105 -5.99 9.33 3.65
CA TRP A 105 -7.35 8.80 3.84
C TRP A 105 -8.11 8.52 2.54
N GLU A 106 -7.65 9.02 1.40
CA GLU A 106 -8.37 8.92 0.11
C GLU A 106 -8.13 7.59 -0.61
N ASP A 107 -9.04 6.63 -0.57
CA ASP A 107 -8.85 5.30 -1.21
C ASP A 107 -9.19 5.22 -2.72
N VAL A 108 -9.32 6.38 -3.37
CA VAL A 108 -9.57 6.52 -4.81
C VAL A 108 -8.49 5.80 -5.62
N GLY A 109 -8.89 4.94 -6.57
CA GLY A 109 -7.96 4.19 -7.42
C GLY A 109 -7.33 2.96 -6.73
N LEU A 110 -7.56 2.76 -5.43
CA LEU A 110 -7.09 1.60 -4.67
C LEU A 110 -8.22 0.66 -4.24
N ASP A 111 -9.38 1.19 -3.86
CA ASP A 111 -10.57 0.44 -3.41
C ASP A 111 -11.82 0.75 -4.26
N ASP A 112 -11.66 0.88 -5.58
CA ASP A 112 -12.79 1.13 -6.50
C ASP A 112 -13.81 -0.02 -6.60
N ASP A 113 -13.60 -1.16 -5.90
CA ASP A 113 -14.48 -2.32 -6.02
C ASP A 113 -15.02 -2.75 -4.66
N GLU A 114 -16.34 -2.81 -4.52
CA GLU A 114 -17.09 -3.53 -3.49
C GLU A 114 -16.72 -5.05 -3.45
N ILE A 115 -15.96 -5.51 -4.45
CA ILE A 115 -15.34 -6.84 -4.58
C ILE A 115 -14.07 -6.98 -3.72
N SER A 116 -13.45 -5.86 -3.31
CA SER A 116 -12.15 -5.75 -2.62
C SER A 116 -12.16 -6.16 -1.13
N ALA A 117 -13.33 -6.46 -0.57
CA ALA A 117 -13.47 -7.06 0.76
C ALA A 117 -13.19 -8.58 0.75
N THR A 118 -13.14 -9.21 -0.43
CA THR A 118 -12.84 -10.63 -0.58
C THR A 118 -11.40 -10.78 -1.06
N GLU A 119 -10.67 -11.76 -0.52
CA GLU A 119 -9.31 -12.06 -0.93
C GLU A 119 -9.16 -12.07 -2.47
N PRO A 120 -8.05 -11.55 -3.02
CA PRO A 120 -7.84 -11.55 -4.46
C PRO A 120 -7.97 -12.97 -5.00
N PRO A 121 -8.68 -13.17 -6.13
CA PRO A 121 -9.05 -14.50 -6.58
C PRO A 121 -7.79 -15.36 -6.82
N PRO A 122 -7.85 -16.69 -6.57
CA PRO A 122 -6.66 -17.54 -6.55
C PRO A 122 -5.83 -17.54 -7.84
N TRP A 123 -6.46 -17.35 -9.00
CA TRP A 123 -5.74 -17.21 -10.29
C TRP A 123 -4.86 -15.97 -10.39
N LEU A 124 -5.01 -15.01 -9.47
CA LEU A 124 -4.22 -13.79 -9.37
C LEU A 124 -3.29 -13.78 -8.14
N SER A 125 -3.63 -14.53 -7.08
CA SER A 125 -2.96 -14.48 -5.78
C SER A 125 -2.16 -15.74 -5.41
N ASP A 126 -2.56 -16.92 -5.91
CA ASP A 126 -1.88 -18.19 -5.65
C ASP A 126 -0.97 -18.58 -6.82
N GLU A 127 0.32 -18.67 -6.53
CA GLU A 127 1.36 -19.01 -7.50
C GLU A 127 1.20 -20.43 -8.07
N LYS A 128 0.66 -21.37 -7.28
CA LYS A 128 0.37 -22.74 -7.74
C LYS A 128 -0.81 -22.77 -8.69
N VAL A 129 -1.82 -21.94 -8.44
CA VAL A 129 -2.97 -21.80 -9.35
C VAL A 129 -2.52 -21.14 -10.65
N CYS A 130 -1.69 -20.09 -10.57
CA CYS A 130 -1.10 -19.46 -11.75
C CYS A 130 -0.26 -20.43 -12.59
N SER A 131 0.59 -21.25 -11.95
CA SER A 131 1.43 -22.21 -12.65
C SER A 131 0.62 -23.35 -13.26
N GLY A 132 -0.42 -23.84 -12.56
CA GLY A 132 -1.34 -24.84 -13.08
C GLY A 132 -2.12 -24.36 -14.31
N ILE A 133 -2.62 -23.12 -14.30
CA ILE A 133 -3.31 -22.53 -15.46
C ILE A 133 -2.37 -22.45 -16.66
N LYS A 134 -1.12 -22.01 -16.47
CA LYS A 134 -0.12 -21.96 -17.56
C LYS A 134 0.18 -23.34 -18.14
N ALA A 135 0.37 -24.34 -17.28
CA ALA A 135 0.64 -25.71 -17.70
C ALA A 135 -0.52 -26.33 -18.50
N MET A 136 -1.78 -26.09 -18.10
CA MET A 136 -2.94 -26.51 -18.88
C MET A 136 -2.95 -25.85 -20.27
N LEU A 137 -2.77 -24.54 -20.34
CA LEU A 137 -2.78 -23.80 -21.62
C LEU A 137 -1.65 -24.25 -22.56
N GLU A 138 -0.48 -24.61 -22.02
CA GLU A 138 0.62 -25.18 -22.80
C GLU A 138 0.28 -26.57 -23.35
N LEU A 139 -0.40 -27.39 -22.55
CA LEU A 139 -0.85 -28.72 -22.99
C LEU A 139 -1.91 -28.61 -24.09
N ASP A 140 -2.93 -27.76 -23.89
CA ASP A 140 -3.97 -27.52 -24.90
C ASP A 140 -3.37 -27.01 -26.20
N ARG A 141 -2.45 -26.04 -26.12
CA ARG A 141 -1.74 -25.52 -27.29
C ARG A 141 -0.90 -26.59 -28.00
N SER A 142 -0.26 -27.49 -27.26
CA SER A 142 0.51 -28.59 -27.85
C SER A 142 -0.40 -29.55 -28.62
N ALA A 143 -1.58 -29.87 -28.07
CA ALA A 143 -2.56 -30.73 -28.73
C ALA A 143 -3.13 -30.08 -30.00
N GLU A 144 -3.39 -28.77 -29.97
CA GLU A 144 -3.78 -28.00 -31.15
C GLU A 144 -2.71 -28.02 -32.24
N GLU A 145 -1.43 -27.82 -31.90
CA GLU A 145 -0.33 -27.89 -32.87
C GLU A 145 -0.14 -29.31 -33.43
N ASP A 146 -0.27 -30.35 -32.62
CA ASP A 146 -0.22 -31.75 -33.08
C ASP A 146 -1.35 -32.09 -34.06
N LEU A 147 -2.53 -31.50 -33.87
CA LEU A 147 -3.66 -31.59 -34.80
C LEU A 147 -3.40 -30.82 -36.10
N ARG A 148 -2.73 -29.67 -36.03
CA ARG A 148 -2.38 -28.85 -37.19
C ARG A 148 -1.30 -29.47 -38.07
N LEU A 149 -0.39 -30.23 -37.46
CA LEU A 149 0.73 -30.90 -38.13
C LEU A 149 0.36 -32.29 -38.70
N LYS A 150 -0.84 -32.79 -38.40
CA LYS A 150 -1.43 -33.99 -39.01
C LYS A 150 -2.25 -33.62 -40.25
#